data_AF-A0A9D7WC48-F1
#
_entry.id   AF-A0A9D7WC48-F1
#
_cell.length_a   1.000
_cell.length_b   1.000
_cell.length_c   1.000
_cell.angle_alpha   90.00
_cell.angle_beta   90.00
_cell.angle_gamma   90.00
#
_symmetry.space_group_name_H-M   'P 1'
#
loop_
_entity.id
_entity.type
_entity.pdbx_description
1 polymer ?
#
loop_
_entity_poly.entity_id
_entity_poly.type
_entity_poly.pdbx_seq_one_letter_code
_entity_poly.pdbx_strand_id
1 'polypeptide(L)' 'MVLIRWMQAGHRLEETVPLAQARHRRMELEALGATVYWSERLAQGKPC' A
#
# COMPACT_ATOMS: atom_id res chain seq x y z
N MET A 1 -8.32 6.87 0.81
CA MET A 1 -7.52 5.70 1.28
C MET A 1 -6.52 5.34 0.19
N VAL A 2 -5.53 4.49 0.46
CA VAL A 2 -4.54 4.04 -0.51
C VAL A 2 -4.43 2.51 -0.45
N LEU A 3 -4.51 1.84 -1.60
CA LEU A 3 -4.19 0.43 -1.73
C LEU A 3 -2.69 0.30 -2.02
N ILE A 4 -1.96 -0.39 -1.14
CA ILE A 4 -0.55 -0.72 -1.32
C ILE A 4 -0.47 -2.17 -1.78
N ARG A 5 0.29 -2.45 -2.84
CA ARG A 5 0.57 -3.80 -3.34
C ARG A 5 2.06 -4.10 -3.30
N TRP A 6 2.41 -5.25 -2.75
CA TRP A 6 3.81 -5.65 -2.60
C TRP A 6 4.00 -7.16 -2.76
N MET A 7 5.27 -7.54 -2.96
CA MET A 7 5.74 -8.92 -2.95
C MET A 7 6.57 -9.17 -1.70
N GLN A 8 6.27 -10.25 -0.98
CA GLN A 8 7.08 -10.69 0.16
C GLN A 8 7.18 -12.21 0.13
N ALA A 9 8.40 -12.74 0.23
CA ALA A 9 8.66 -14.19 0.20
C ALA A 9 8.01 -14.95 -0.99
N GLY A 10 7.88 -14.30 -2.16
CA GLY A 10 7.23 -14.91 -3.32
C GLY A 10 5.71 -14.75 -3.39
N HIS A 11 5.09 -14.16 -2.37
CA HIS A 11 3.65 -13.93 -2.30
C HIS A 11 3.28 -12.48 -2.60
N ARG A 12 2.24 -12.30 -3.42
CA ARG A 12 1.63 -11.00 -3.66
C ARG A 12 0.64 -10.69 -2.55
N LEU A 13 0.79 -9.53 -1.95
CA LEU A 13 -0.02 -9.04 -0.85
C LEU A 13 -0.54 -7.64 -1.18
N GLU A 14 -1.70 -7.33 -0.62
CA GLU A 14 -2.32 -6.03 -0.77
C GLU A 14 -3.01 -5.58 0.52
N GLU A 15 -2.93 -4.28 0.83
CA GLU A 15 -3.51 -3.70 2.03
C GLU A 15 -4.00 -2.29 1.74
N THR A 16 -5.21 -1.97 2.23
CA THR A 16 -5.78 -0.63 2.13
C THR A 16 -5.50 0.13 3.41
N VAL A 17 -4.76 1.23 3.31
CA VAL A 17 -4.36 2.06 4.45
C VAL A 17 -4.79 3.51 4.27
N PRO A 18 -4.95 4.28 5.37
CA PRO A 18 -5.11 5.73 5.28
C PRO A 18 -3.91 6.38 4.59
N LEU A 19 -4.15 7.44 3.79
CA LEU A 19 -3.08 8.14 3.06
C LEU A 19 -1.98 8.65 3.99
N ALA A 20 -2.35 9.14 5.17
CA ALA A 20 -1.41 9.61 6.19
C ALA A 20 -0.46 8.51 6.69
N GLN A 21 -0.93 7.25 6.72
CA GLN A 21 -0.15 6.11 7.18
C GLN A 21 0.57 5.37 6.04
N ALA A 22 0.16 5.58 4.79
CA ALA A 22 0.70 4.88 3.62
C ALA A 22 2.23 4.99 3.50
N ARG A 23 2.79 6.17 3.79
CA ARG A 23 4.25 6.38 3.76
C ARG A 23 4.96 5.57 4.84
N HIS A 24 4.43 5.58 6.06
CA HIS A 24 5.01 4.81 7.16
C HIS A 24 4.94 3.31 6.85
N ARG A 25 3.77 2.86 6.41
CA ARG A 25 3.54 1.45 6.09
C ARG A 25 4.46 0.93 4.99
N ARG A 26 4.71 1.75 3.96
CA ARG A 26 5.69 1.42 2.92
C ARG A 26 7.08 1.21 3.51
N MET A 27 7.54 2.09 4.41
CA MET A 27 8.86 1.94 5.04
C MET A 27 8.95 0.67 5.89
N GLU A 28 7.88 0.31 6.61
CA GLU A 28 7.82 -0.96 7.35
C GLU A 28 7.92 -2.16 6.40
N LEU A 29 7.20 -2.14 5.28
CA LEU A 29 7.25 -3.19 4.27
C LEU A 29 8.66 -3.31 3.67
N GLU A 30 9.28 -2.20 3.29
CA GLU A 30 10.66 -2.19 2.79
C GLU A 30 11.65 -2.72 3.83
N ALA A 31 11.48 -2.40 5.12
CA ALA A 31 12.29 -2.95 6.22
C ALA A 31 12.09 -4.46 6.43
N LEU A 32 10.89 -4.98 6.17
CA LEU A 32 10.59 -6.41 6.19
C LEU A 32 11.10 -7.16 4.93
N GLY A 33 11.77 -6.47 4.02
CA GLY A 33 12.24 -7.03 2.75
C GLY A 33 11.14 -7.20 1.71
N ALA A 34 9.98 -6.57 1.90
CA ALA A 34 8.93 -6.56 0.89
C ALA A 34 9.27 -5.58 -0.25
N THR A 35 9.01 -6.00 -1.48
CA THR A 35 9.15 -5.17 -2.67
C THR A 35 7.79 -4.54 -3.00
N VAL A 36 7.63 -3.25 -2.71
CA VAL A 36 6.41 -2.48 -3.04
C VAL A 36 6.51 -1.98 -4.48
N TYR A 37 5.57 -2.40 -5.34
CA TYR A 37 5.61 -2.05 -6.77
C TYR A 37 4.47 -1.14 -7.23
N TRP A 38 3.47 -0.90 -6.38
CA TRP A 38 2.32 -0.06 -6.75
C TRP A 38 1.57 0.49 -5.53
N SER A 39 1.12 1.75 -5.63
CA SER A 39 0.22 2.38 -4.65
C SER A 39 -0.88 3.16 -5.34
N GLU A 40 -2.14 2.77 -5.15
CA GLU A 40 -3.32 3.38 -5.77
C GLU A 40 -4.08 4.23 -4.75
N ARG A 41 -4.30 5.52 -5.04
CA ARG A 41 -5.26 6.31 -4.25
C ARG A 41 -6.66 5.80 -4.58
N LEU A 42 -7.28 5.16 -3.60
CA LEU A 42 -8.71 4.87 -3.65
C LEU A 42 -9.42 6.22 -3.52
N ALA A 43 -9.89 6.73 -4.67
CA ALA A 43 -10.81 7.85 -4.69
C ALA A 43 -12.00 7.42 -3.84
N GLN A 44 -12.25 8.13 -2.73
CA GLN A 44 -13.58 8.10 -2.15
C GLN A 44 -14.48 8.71 -3.20
N GLY A 45 -15.14 7.85 -3.97
CA GLY A 45 -16.16 8.26 -4.91
C GLY A 45 -17.21 9.02 -4.13
N LYS A 46 -17.14 10.35 -4.17
CA LYS A 46 -18.30 11.20 -4.00
C LYS A 46 -18.59 11.73 -5.39
N PRO A 47 -19.46 11.06 -6.18
CA PRO A 47 -20.09 11.77 -7.27
C PRO A 47 -20.84 12.94 -6.63
N CYS A 48 -20.44 14.15 -7.04
CA CYS A 48 -21.16 15.42 -7.07
C CYS A 48 -22.19 15.64 -5.93
#